data_AF-A0A3D8SL70-F1
#
_entry.id   AF-A0A3D8SL70-F1
#
_cell.length_a   1.000
_cell.length_b   1.000
_cell.length_c   1.000
_cell.angle_alpha   90.00
_cell.angle_beta   90.00
_cell.angle_gamma   90.00
#
_symmetry.space_group_name_H-M   'P 1'
#
loop_
_entity.id
_entity.type
_entity.pdbx_description
1 polymer ?
#
loop_
_entity_poly.entity_id
_entity_poly.type
_entity_poly.pdbx_seq_one_letter_code
_entity_poly.pdbx_strand_id
1 'polypeptide(L)'
;MSTSKRMDALIRAGRTGTGRTPRVDTIHGGWYNAPDGKEYFGVGVVTEIGITHDGSTYVNAEPQVLRSSTNKQFRFFDPLTDEDMPLDQYPEDIEVRTEQVLARKRRTLKSQPKSGLGPGEIWHGYYESARGQSYDGVGKIIAPLVRPDGTPTGYYALDPSRVRGVFPLQELYTDADIVEDELPRSPYTGSAETQRKARENTARPLREENFDCLYYWYGKLPRLPGSRGEQPRLGRESAGAFFAPDGQWFAGVGKVVTVGCINRPAAPQAWYVYVEPISDRAPAGRDYDFFHPVTREWMDELPSNPIPGVQCSIAQRRALPSRWRHLPAIRRKPEIGEVYPGRYCPPKAPRRDVYVGVGKVVSTGVDEQNRIWVEVVPVADKRGKWEYLFWDPWSGKRMPERYWPAE
;
A
#
# COMPACT_ATOMS: atom_id res chain seq x y z
N MET A 1 -6.23 -26.03 -15.58
CA MET A 1 -6.07 -26.36 -14.15
C MET A 1 -7.44 -26.67 -13.56
N SER A 2 -7.60 -27.80 -12.86
CA SER A 2 -8.84 -28.09 -12.12
C SER A 2 -8.99 -27.06 -11.01
N THR A 3 -10.14 -26.42 -10.88
CA THR A 3 -10.47 -25.61 -9.70
C THR A 3 -10.56 -26.54 -8.48
N SER A 4 -10.14 -26.05 -7.31
CA SER A 4 -10.29 -26.80 -6.05
C SER A 4 -11.76 -27.13 -5.82
N LYS A 5 -12.05 -28.36 -5.36
CA LYS A 5 -13.42 -28.80 -5.05
C LYS A 5 -14.08 -27.91 -3.99
N ARG A 6 -13.29 -27.40 -3.05
CA ARG A 6 -13.74 -26.48 -2.00
C ARG A 6 -14.03 -25.11 -2.58
N MET A 7 -13.20 -24.59 -3.48
CA MET A 7 -13.46 -23.33 -4.17
C MET A 7 -14.77 -23.41 -4.98
N ASP A 8 -14.99 -24.50 -5.73
CA ASP A 8 -16.25 -24.76 -6.44
C ASP A 8 -17.45 -24.85 -5.47
N ALA A 9 -17.27 -25.45 -4.30
CA ALA A 9 -18.30 -25.52 -3.28
C ALA A 9 -18.66 -24.14 -2.72
N LEU A 10 -17.68 -23.26 -2.52
CA LEU A 10 -17.91 -21.86 -2.08
C LEU A 10 -18.64 -21.04 -3.15
N ILE A 11 -18.28 -21.22 -4.42
CA ILE A 11 -18.97 -20.61 -5.56
C ILE A 11 -20.43 -21.06 -5.59
N ARG A 12 -20.68 -22.38 -5.53
CA ARG A 12 -22.05 -22.94 -5.50
C ARG A 12 -22.86 -22.48 -4.29
N ALA A 13 -22.21 -22.27 -3.15
CA ALA A 13 -22.85 -21.76 -1.94
C ALA A 13 -23.11 -20.25 -1.98
N GLY A 14 -22.78 -19.56 -3.07
CA GLY A 14 -22.92 -18.10 -3.18
C GLY A 14 -22.05 -17.34 -2.19
N ARG A 15 -20.98 -17.97 -1.68
CA ARG A 15 -20.02 -17.34 -0.76
C ARG A 15 -18.90 -16.62 -1.49
N THR A 16 -18.85 -16.73 -2.82
CA THR A 16 -17.90 -16.07 -3.71
C THR A 16 -18.58 -15.73 -5.03
N GLY A 17 -18.20 -14.62 -5.68
CA GLY A 17 -18.53 -14.39 -7.09
C GLY A 17 -20.02 -14.14 -7.42
N THR A 18 -20.84 -13.69 -6.46
CA THR A 18 -22.29 -13.49 -6.63
C THR A 18 -22.69 -12.32 -7.54
N GLY A 19 -21.76 -11.77 -8.32
CA GLY A 19 -21.94 -10.56 -9.12
C GLY A 19 -22.10 -9.26 -8.30
N ARG A 20 -22.24 -9.37 -6.97
CA ARG A 20 -22.24 -8.25 -6.04
C ARG A 20 -20.93 -8.21 -5.27
N THR A 21 -20.28 -7.06 -5.28
CA THR A 21 -19.10 -6.80 -4.44
C THR A 21 -19.50 -6.89 -2.96
N PRO A 22 -18.83 -7.73 -2.13
CA PRO A 22 -19.16 -7.83 -0.73
C PRO A 22 -18.80 -6.55 0.01
N ARG A 23 -19.37 -6.38 1.20
CA ARG A 23 -19.00 -5.27 2.09
C ARG A 23 -17.79 -5.68 2.94
N VAL A 24 -16.94 -4.71 3.26
CA VAL A 24 -15.93 -4.92 4.31
C VAL A 24 -16.65 -5.21 5.64
N ASP A 25 -15.99 -5.95 6.53
CA ASP A 25 -16.55 -6.40 7.82
C ASP A 25 -17.73 -7.40 7.71
N THR A 26 -17.96 -7.99 6.52
CA THR A 26 -18.96 -9.07 6.35
C THR A 26 -18.30 -10.43 6.14
N ILE A 27 -19.02 -11.52 6.42
CA ILE A 27 -18.51 -12.88 6.20
C ILE A 27 -18.66 -13.26 4.72
N HIS A 28 -17.54 -13.48 4.03
CA HIS A 28 -17.50 -13.86 2.62
C HIS A 28 -16.24 -14.67 2.30
N GLY A 29 -16.24 -15.35 1.16
CA GLY A 29 -15.06 -16.02 0.62
C GLY A 29 -14.04 -15.00 0.09
N GLY A 30 -12.77 -15.19 0.44
CA GLY A 30 -11.69 -14.31 0.04
C GLY A 30 -10.31 -14.93 0.26
N TRP A 31 -9.29 -14.21 -0.21
CA TRP A 31 -7.89 -14.57 -0.05
C TRP A 31 -7.34 -14.09 1.29
N TYR A 32 -6.42 -14.86 1.86
CA TYR A 32 -5.68 -14.51 3.06
C TYR A 32 -4.20 -14.71 2.83
N ASN A 33 -3.40 -13.68 3.11
CA ASN A 33 -1.94 -13.76 3.09
C ASN A 33 -1.47 -14.15 4.49
N ALA A 34 -1.06 -15.41 4.65
CA ALA A 34 -0.65 -15.94 5.93
C ALA A 34 0.78 -15.53 6.33
N PRO A 35 1.16 -15.67 7.61
CA PRO A 35 2.50 -15.35 8.10
C PRO A 35 3.65 -16.11 7.41
N ASP A 36 3.42 -17.33 6.94
CA ASP A 36 4.36 -18.14 6.15
C ASP A 36 4.61 -17.59 4.73
N GLY A 37 3.92 -16.51 4.35
CA GLY A 37 4.00 -15.89 3.02
C GLY A 37 3.20 -16.63 1.95
N LYS A 38 2.49 -17.70 2.30
CA LYS A 38 1.54 -18.37 1.40
C LYS A 38 0.19 -17.69 1.43
N GLU A 39 -0.57 -17.93 0.38
CA GLU A 39 -1.91 -17.41 0.22
C GLU A 39 -2.90 -18.56 0.34
N TYR A 40 -3.87 -18.41 1.22
CA TYR A 40 -4.93 -19.37 1.43
C TYR A 40 -6.27 -18.76 1.01
N PHE A 41 -7.21 -19.61 0.60
CA PHE A 41 -8.56 -19.19 0.25
C PHE A 41 -9.56 -19.80 1.23
N GLY A 42 -10.55 -19.04 1.67
CA GLY A 42 -11.50 -19.52 2.66
C GLY A 42 -12.63 -18.53 2.90
N VAL A 43 -13.51 -18.86 3.84
CA VAL A 43 -14.57 -17.94 4.29
C VAL A 43 -14.12 -17.28 5.58
N GLY A 44 -14.03 -15.96 5.56
CA GLY A 44 -13.60 -15.14 6.69
C GLY A 44 -14.33 -13.81 6.72
N VAL A 45 -13.87 -12.90 7.56
CA VAL A 45 -14.34 -11.50 7.55
C VAL A 45 -13.60 -10.76 6.46
N VAL A 46 -14.34 -10.13 5.55
CA VAL A 46 -13.76 -9.31 4.48
C VAL A 46 -13.01 -8.13 5.08
N THR A 47 -11.70 -8.09 4.88
CA THR A 47 -10.83 -7.00 5.34
C THR A 47 -10.48 -6.03 4.22
N GLU A 48 -10.51 -6.47 2.97
CA GLU A 48 -10.23 -5.60 1.81
C GLU A 48 -11.00 -6.07 0.59
N ILE A 49 -11.50 -5.12 -0.19
CA ILE A 49 -12.01 -5.34 -1.55
C ILE A 49 -11.33 -4.35 -2.49
N GLY A 50 -11.13 -4.72 -3.74
CA GLY A 50 -10.63 -3.76 -4.71
C GLY A 50 -10.69 -4.23 -6.14
N ILE A 51 -10.29 -3.33 -7.03
CA ILE A 51 -10.25 -3.53 -8.48
C ILE A 51 -8.85 -4.05 -8.85
N THR A 52 -8.82 -5.05 -9.71
CA THR A 52 -7.59 -5.60 -10.30
C THR A 52 -7.23 -4.90 -11.61
N HIS A 53 -6.05 -5.20 -12.17
CA HIS A 53 -5.62 -4.60 -13.45
C HIS A 53 -6.56 -4.91 -14.62
N ASP A 54 -7.16 -6.10 -14.67
CA ASP A 54 -8.16 -6.48 -15.68
C ASP A 54 -9.58 -5.92 -15.42
N GLY A 55 -9.75 -5.15 -14.35
CA GLY A 55 -11.03 -4.55 -13.97
C GLY A 55 -11.97 -5.48 -13.19
N SER A 56 -11.57 -6.72 -12.91
CA SER A 56 -12.29 -7.60 -11.97
C SER A 56 -12.14 -7.13 -10.53
N THR A 57 -12.84 -7.80 -9.61
CA THR A 57 -12.81 -7.48 -8.17
C THR A 57 -12.09 -8.58 -7.42
N TYR A 58 -11.12 -8.21 -6.57
CA TYR A 58 -10.54 -9.12 -5.59
C TYR A 58 -11.18 -8.88 -4.21
N VAL A 59 -11.11 -9.91 -3.37
CA VAL A 59 -11.59 -9.90 -2.00
C VAL A 59 -10.52 -10.55 -1.13
N ASN A 60 -10.04 -9.82 -0.14
CA ASN A 60 -9.24 -10.38 0.94
C ASN A 60 -10.14 -10.57 2.17
N ALA A 61 -10.00 -11.72 2.82
CA ALA A 61 -10.75 -12.08 3.99
C ALA A 61 -9.82 -12.64 5.06
N GLU A 62 -9.97 -12.18 6.29
CA GLU A 62 -9.21 -12.66 7.43
C GLU A 62 -9.95 -13.85 8.08
N PRO A 63 -9.24 -14.95 8.39
CA PRO A 63 -9.84 -16.07 9.11
C PRO A 63 -10.30 -15.60 10.48
N GLN A 64 -11.53 -15.94 10.86
CA GLN A 64 -11.89 -15.88 12.27
C GLN A 64 -11.34 -17.12 12.97
N VAL A 65 -10.73 -16.95 14.13
CA VAL A 65 -10.35 -18.06 15.02
C VAL A 65 -11.65 -18.73 15.47
N LEU A 66 -12.06 -19.72 14.70
CA LEU A 66 -13.31 -20.43 14.90
C LEU A 66 -13.15 -21.33 16.13
N ARG A 67 -13.39 -20.78 17.33
CA ARG A 67 -13.52 -21.56 18.57
C ARG A 67 -14.65 -22.62 18.49
N SER A 68 -15.53 -22.59 17.48
CA SER A 68 -16.65 -23.56 17.38
C SER A 68 -17.14 -24.00 15.98
N SER A 69 -16.45 -23.67 14.88
CA SER A 69 -16.89 -24.18 13.57
C SER A 69 -16.56 -25.67 13.43
N THR A 70 -17.56 -26.50 13.68
CA THR A 70 -17.58 -27.92 13.32
C THR A 70 -17.55 -28.14 11.80
N ASN A 71 -17.75 -27.08 11.01
CA ASN A 71 -17.82 -27.17 9.56
C ASN A 71 -16.46 -26.89 8.90
N LYS A 72 -15.66 -27.96 8.80
CA LYS A 72 -14.33 -27.95 8.16
C LYS A 72 -14.35 -27.37 6.73
N GLN A 73 -15.48 -27.46 6.03
CA GLN A 73 -15.64 -27.01 4.64
C GLN A 73 -15.36 -25.51 4.44
N PHE A 74 -15.46 -24.71 5.50
CA PHE A 74 -15.27 -23.25 5.45
C PHE A 74 -13.93 -22.79 6.04
N ARG A 75 -13.03 -23.72 6.41
CA ARG A 75 -11.65 -23.38 6.78
C ARG A 75 -10.89 -22.83 5.59
N PHE A 76 -9.85 -22.04 5.85
CA PHE A 76 -8.92 -21.62 4.82
C PHE A 76 -8.09 -22.81 4.35
N PHE A 77 -7.80 -22.86 3.05
CA PHE A 77 -7.10 -23.97 2.40
C PHE A 77 -6.22 -23.45 1.26
N ASP A 78 -5.20 -24.23 0.89
CA ASP A 78 -4.39 -23.96 -0.29
C ASP A 78 -5.21 -24.36 -1.53
N PRO A 79 -5.54 -23.43 -2.45
CA PRO A 79 -6.40 -23.73 -3.58
C PRO A 79 -5.75 -24.64 -4.64
N LEU A 80 -4.44 -24.86 -4.58
CA LEU A 80 -3.71 -25.75 -5.48
C LEU A 80 -3.69 -27.18 -4.96
N THR A 81 -3.46 -27.37 -3.65
CA THR A 81 -3.37 -28.71 -3.03
C THR A 81 -4.66 -29.17 -2.36
N ASP A 82 -5.61 -28.27 -2.13
CA ASP A 82 -6.84 -28.45 -1.36
C ASP A 82 -6.59 -28.78 0.13
N GLU A 83 -5.34 -28.68 0.60
CA GLU A 83 -4.93 -28.91 1.98
C GLU A 83 -5.38 -27.77 2.90
N ASP A 84 -5.78 -28.10 4.12
CA ASP A 84 -6.14 -27.10 5.14
C ASP A 84 -4.94 -26.19 5.46
N MET A 85 -5.22 -24.91 5.65
CA MET A 85 -4.24 -23.97 6.21
C MET A 85 -3.78 -24.47 7.59
N PRO A 86 -2.46 -24.53 7.86
CA PRO A 86 -1.95 -24.93 9.16
C PRO A 86 -2.48 -24.01 10.29
N LEU A 87 -2.71 -24.56 11.48
CA LEU A 87 -3.37 -23.82 12.57
C LEU A 87 -2.55 -22.64 13.09
N ASP A 88 -1.22 -22.75 13.05
CA ASP A 88 -0.26 -21.70 13.42
C ASP A 88 -0.23 -20.53 12.43
N GLN A 89 -0.89 -20.67 11.28
CA GLN A 89 -1.02 -19.61 10.27
C GLN A 89 -2.30 -18.79 10.43
N TYR A 90 -3.20 -19.17 11.34
CA TYR A 90 -4.38 -18.36 11.65
C TYR A 90 -3.95 -17.13 12.46
N PRO A 91 -4.60 -15.97 12.25
CA PRO A 91 -4.34 -14.78 13.05
C PRO A 91 -4.68 -15.05 14.52
N GLU A 92 -3.98 -14.38 15.42
CA GLU A 92 -4.33 -14.42 16.83
C GLU A 92 -5.73 -13.82 17.06
N ASP A 93 -6.47 -14.41 18.00
CA ASP A 93 -7.79 -13.97 18.39
C ASP A 93 -7.79 -12.48 18.79
N ILE A 94 -8.70 -11.69 18.21
CA ILE A 94 -8.76 -10.25 18.44
C ILE A 94 -9.03 -9.90 19.90
N GLU A 95 -9.76 -10.74 20.64
CA GLU A 95 -9.99 -10.56 22.07
C GLU A 95 -8.67 -10.73 22.83
N VAL A 96 -7.90 -11.78 22.49
CA VAL A 96 -6.58 -12.04 23.10
C VAL A 96 -5.62 -10.90 22.77
N ARG A 97 -5.57 -10.44 21.52
CA ARG A 97 -4.77 -9.26 21.12
C ARG A 97 -5.20 -8.02 21.91
N THR A 98 -6.51 -7.82 22.08
CA THR A 98 -7.05 -6.68 22.84
C THR A 98 -6.64 -6.74 24.30
N GLU A 99 -6.76 -7.90 24.95
CA GLU A 99 -6.31 -8.12 26.34
C GLU A 99 -4.82 -7.85 26.49
N GLN A 100 -3.98 -8.34 25.56
CA GLN A 100 -2.54 -8.08 25.57
C GLN A 100 -2.23 -6.58 25.43
N VAL A 101 -2.91 -5.88 24.52
CA VAL A 101 -2.74 -4.43 24.34
C VAL A 101 -3.18 -3.66 25.58
N LEU A 102 -4.29 -4.04 26.22
CA LEU A 102 -4.78 -3.39 27.44
C LEU A 102 -3.91 -3.70 28.67
N ALA A 103 -3.33 -4.90 28.74
CA ALA A 103 -2.43 -5.31 29.83
C ALA A 103 -1.06 -4.62 29.75
N ARG A 104 -0.63 -4.21 28.55
CA ARG A 104 0.59 -3.41 28.40
C ARG A 104 0.40 -2.04 29.05
N LYS A 105 1.27 -1.70 30.01
CA LYS A 105 1.38 -0.32 30.50
C LYS A 105 1.66 0.55 29.28
N ARG A 106 0.76 1.49 28.95
CA ARG A 106 1.02 2.51 27.92
C ARG A 106 2.43 3.02 28.13
N ARG A 107 3.34 2.70 27.20
CA ARG A 107 4.63 3.38 27.14
C ARG A 107 4.28 4.84 26.96
N THR A 108 4.37 5.60 28.05
CA THR A 108 4.30 7.04 27.95
C THR A 108 5.59 7.39 27.23
N LEU A 109 5.46 7.75 25.96
CA LEU A 109 6.54 8.26 25.14
C LEU A 109 7.18 9.45 25.87
N LYS A 110 8.27 9.17 26.59
CA LYS A 110 9.09 10.16 27.28
C LYS A 110 10.29 10.56 26.43
N SER A 111 10.13 10.64 25.10
CA SER A 111 11.11 11.40 24.33
C SER A 111 10.93 12.87 24.72
N GLN A 112 11.88 13.44 25.46
CA GLN A 112 11.83 14.86 25.77
C GLN A 112 11.79 15.65 24.45
N PRO A 113 10.89 16.63 24.31
CA PRO A 113 10.91 17.56 23.17
C PRO A 113 12.31 18.10 22.96
N LYS A 114 12.90 17.88 21.78
CA LYS A 114 14.22 18.44 21.45
C LYS A 114 14.05 19.56 20.44
N SER A 115 13.97 20.80 20.90
CA SER A 115 13.87 21.96 20.01
C SER A 115 15.06 22.07 19.06
N GLY A 116 14.83 22.63 17.86
CA GLY A 116 15.89 22.96 16.91
C GLY A 116 16.20 21.85 15.89
N LEU A 117 15.56 20.69 15.98
CA LEU A 117 15.67 19.67 14.94
C LEU A 117 14.82 20.01 13.71
N GLY A 118 15.37 19.76 12.53
CA GLY A 118 14.78 20.09 11.24
C GLY A 118 14.59 18.90 10.29
N PRO A 119 13.95 19.15 9.12
CA PRO A 119 13.79 18.14 8.09
C PRO A 119 15.13 17.51 7.68
N GLY A 120 15.16 16.18 7.65
CA GLY A 120 16.31 15.39 7.23
C GLY A 120 17.17 14.81 8.36
N GLU A 121 17.05 15.32 9.57
CA GLU A 121 17.72 14.76 10.74
C GLU A 121 17.04 13.48 11.25
N ILE A 122 17.77 12.63 11.97
CA ILE A 122 17.23 11.39 12.53
C ILE A 122 16.78 11.64 13.97
N TRP A 123 15.50 11.38 14.28
CA TRP A 123 14.97 11.52 15.64
C TRP A 123 13.75 10.63 15.88
N HIS A 124 13.29 10.62 17.13
CA HIS A 124 12.06 9.96 17.53
C HIS A 124 10.82 10.76 17.06
N GLY A 125 9.80 10.07 16.59
CA GLY A 125 8.56 10.70 16.12
C GLY A 125 7.50 9.68 15.74
N TYR A 126 6.57 10.10 14.89
CA TYR A 126 5.45 9.31 14.40
C TYR A 126 5.45 9.21 12.88
N TYR A 127 5.04 8.06 12.37
CA TYR A 127 4.70 7.86 10.97
C TYR A 127 3.24 7.42 10.87
N GLU A 128 2.50 8.01 9.93
CA GLU A 128 1.15 7.56 9.59
C GLU A 128 1.20 6.89 8.21
N SER A 129 0.90 5.59 8.16
CA SER A 129 0.88 4.84 6.90
C SER A 129 -0.34 5.19 6.08
N ALA A 130 -0.36 4.81 4.79
CA ALA A 130 -1.46 4.98 3.82
C ALA A 130 -2.80 4.31 4.23
N ARG A 131 -2.82 3.46 5.25
CA ARG A 131 -4.05 2.91 5.84
C ARG A 131 -4.51 3.67 7.10
N GLY A 132 -3.79 4.71 7.49
CA GLY A 132 -4.07 5.53 8.68
C GLY A 132 -3.60 4.87 9.97
N GLN A 133 -2.72 3.86 9.90
CA GLN A 133 -2.08 3.29 11.09
C GLN A 133 -0.95 4.21 11.56
N SER A 134 -0.91 4.43 12.86
CA SER A 134 0.11 5.26 13.49
C SER A 134 1.22 4.38 14.04
N TYR A 135 2.44 4.74 13.69
CA TYR A 135 3.67 4.09 14.12
C TYR A 135 4.52 5.09 14.87
N ASP A 136 5.24 4.65 15.90
CA ASP A 136 6.20 5.44 16.65
C ASP A 136 7.57 4.76 16.69
N GLY A 137 8.62 5.56 16.74
CA GLY A 137 9.99 5.06 16.66
C GLY A 137 10.95 6.11 16.15
N VAL A 138 12.09 5.66 15.62
CA VAL A 138 13.16 6.54 15.12
C VAL A 138 13.15 6.56 13.59
N GLY A 139 13.18 7.75 13.01
CA GLY A 139 13.18 7.93 11.57
C GLY A 139 13.74 9.28 11.15
N LYS A 140 13.74 9.54 9.85
CA LYS A 140 14.17 10.82 9.30
C LYS A 140 13.03 11.82 9.46
N ILE A 141 13.26 12.94 10.11
CA ILE A 141 12.27 14.00 10.31
C ILE A 141 11.85 14.53 8.94
N ILE A 142 10.54 14.52 8.68
CA ILE A 142 9.92 15.20 7.54
C ILE A 142 9.51 16.61 7.95
N ALA A 143 8.82 16.73 9.09
CA ALA A 143 8.32 17.99 9.61
C ALA A 143 8.13 17.91 11.13
N PRO A 144 8.33 19.02 11.87
CA PRO A 144 7.87 19.10 13.25
C PRO A 144 6.33 19.11 13.28
N LEU A 145 5.75 18.39 14.25
CA LEU A 145 4.32 18.51 14.52
C LEU A 145 4.09 19.78 15.33
N VAL A 146 3.31 20.69 14.79
CA VAL A 146 2.91 21.94 15.45
C VAL A 146 1.51 21.79 16.07
N ARG A 147 1.07 22.74 16.87
CA ARG A 147 -0.29 22.90 17.38
C ARG A 147 -1.06 23.91 16.51
N PRO A 148 -2.39 24.10 16.69
CA PRO A 148 -3.17 25.08 15.92
C PRO A 148 -2.63 26.51 16.04
N ASP A 149 -1.99 26.84 17.16
CA ASP A 149 -1.35 28.13 17.42
C ASP A 149 0.07 28.25 16.82
N GLY A 150 0.52 27.24 16.07
CA GLY A 150 1.85 27.14 15.48
C GLY A 150 2.95 26.69 16.45
N THR A 151 2.64 26.43 17.73
CA THR A 151 3.66 26.00 18.70
C THR A 151 4.12 24.57 18.45
N PRO A 152 5.43 24.26 18.42
CA PRO A 152 5.90 22.89 18.30
C PRO A 152 5.39 22.01 19.45
N THR A 153 4.89 20.82 19.11
CA THR A 153 4.43 19.83 20.09
C THR A 153 5.58 19.08 20.76
N GLY A 154 6.79 19.15 20.19
CA GLY A 154 7.93 18.33 20.58
C GLY A 154 8.02 16.97 19.88
N TYR A 155 7.02 16.65 19.06
CA TYR A 155 6.99 15.45 18.23
C TYR A 155 7.26 15.77 16.77
N TYR A 156 7.67 14.76 16.02
CA TYR A 156 8.05 14.88 14.61
C TYR A 156 7.25 13.89 13.78
N ALA A 157 6.85 14.31 12.59
CA ALA A 157 6.45 13.38 11.56
C ALA A 157 7.70 12.81 10.88
N LEU A 158 7.73 11.50 10.71
CA LEU A 158 8.88 10.76 10.25
C LEU A 158 8.66 10.18 8.86
N ASP A 159 9.75 10.12 8.09
CA ASP A 159 9.92 9.16 7.01
C ASP A 159 10.50 7.90 7.68
N PRO A 160 9.82 6.74 7.58
CA PRO A 160 10.32 5.45 8.01
C PRO A 160 11.47 5.01 7.09
N SER A 161 12.57 5.75 7.11
CA SER A 161 13.76 5.42 6.36
C SER A 161 14.33 4.13 6.93
N ARG A 162 14.50 3.11 6.08
CA ARG A 162 15.31 1.91 6.38
C ARG A 162 16.80 2.25 6.46
N VAL A 163 17.18 3.24 7.29
CA VAL A 163 18.55 3.30 7.78
C VAL A 163 18.74 1.99 8.53
N ARG A 164 19.53 1.07 7.97
CA ARG A 164 19.93 -0.17 8.66
C ARG A 164 20.62 0.26 9.95
N GLY A 165 19.89 0.26 11.06
CA GLY A 165 20.39 0.83 12.32
C GLY A 165 19.31 1.12 13.37
N VAL A 166 19.29 0.24 14.37
CA VAL A 166 18.91 0.38 15.79
C VAL A 166 17.44 0.41 16.21
N PHE A 167 16.47 1.01 15.51
CA PHE A 167 15.06 0.97 16.00
C PHE A 167 14.00 0.89 14.89
N PRO A 168 13.24 -0.22 14.76
CA PRO A 168 12.08 -0.26 13.88
C PRO A 168 10.99 0.69 14.39
N LEU A 169 10.21 1.24 13.46
CA LEU A 169 8.94 1.88 13.80
C LEU A 169 7.94 0.79 14.21
N GLN A 170 7.27 0.98 15.33
CA GLN A 170 6.33 0.03 15.91
C GLN A 170 4.92 0.61 15.90
N GLU A 171 3.91 -0.22 15.70
CA GLU A 171 2.52 0.21 15.78
C GLU A 171 2.18 0.61 17.21
N LEU A 172 1.63 1.81 17.40
CA LEU A 172 1.38 2.44 18.70
C LEU A 172 0.62 1.56 19.71
N TYR A 173 -0.26 0.67 19.22
CA TYR A 173 -1.11 -0.16 20.07
C TYR A 173 -0.55 -1.55 20.30
N THR A 174 0.07 -2.16 19.30
CA THR A 174 0.45 -3.58 19.34
C THR A 174 1.95 -3.79 19.51
N ASP A 175 2.76 -2.72 19.49
CA ASP A 175 4.22 -2.73 19.35
C ASP A 175 4.72 -3.62 18.20
N ALA A 176 3.85 -4.00 17.25
CA ALA A 176 4.24 -4.78 16.10
C ALA A 176 5.10 -3.92 15.19
N ASP A 177 6.20 -4.48 14.68
CA ASP A 177 7.02 -3.78 13.72
C ASP A 177 6.20 -3.41 12.48
N ILE A 178 6.45 -2.23 11.93
CA ILE A 178 5.82 -1.79 10.69
C ILE A 178 6.03 -2.84 9.59
N VAL A 179 4.91 -3.34 9.05
CA VAL A 179 4.97 -4.30 7.95
C VAL A 179 5.40 -3.60 6.68
N GLU A 180 6.09 -4.33 5.80
CA GLU A 180 6.69 -3.75 4.61
C GLU A 180 5.69 -3.08 3.66
N ASP A 181 4.45 -3.57 3.63
CA ASP A 181 3.38 -3.05 2.77
C ASP A 181 2.85 -1.69 3.26
N GLU A 182 3.12 -1.32 4.52
CA GLU A 182 2.75 -0.04 5.15
C GLU A 182 3.87 0.99 5.06
N LEU A 183 5.09 0.58 4.69
CA LEU A 183 6.18 1.51 4.44
C LEU A 183 5.88 2.33 3.17
N PRO A 184 6.26 3.63 3.14
CA PRO A 184 6.25 4.38 1.92
C PRO A 184 7.22 3.69 0.95
N ARG A 185 6.70 3.46 -0.25
CA ARG A 185 7.35 2.62 -1.25
C ARG A 185 8.54 3.36 -1.90
N SER A 186 8.63 4.68 -1.72
CA SER A 186 9.84 5.51 -1.88
C SER A 186 10.03 6.46 -0.69
N PRO A 187 11.27 6.92 -0.43
CA PRO A 187 11.50 7.97 0.55
C PRO A 187 10.74 9.22 0.13
N TYR A 188 10.18 9.93 1.11
CA TYR A 188 9.65 11.24 0.82
C TYR A 188 10.81 12.15 0.45
N THR A 189 10.70 12.80 -0.71
CA THR A 189 11.61 13.87 -1.12
C THR A 189 11.38 15.12 -0.29
N GLY A 190 11.23 14.99 1.03
CA GLY A 190 11.24 16.07 2.00
C GLY A 190 12.66 16.65 2.17
N SER A 191 13.40 16.80 1.07
CA SER A 191 14.59 17.63 1.10
C SER A 191 14.13 19.04 1.52
N ALA A 192 14.89 19.71 2.39
CA ALA A 192 14.58 21.08 2.76
C ALA A 192 14.43 21.98 1.51
N GLU A 193 15.09 21.63 0.42
CA GLU A 193 14.97 22.29 -0.88
C GLU A 193 13.61 22.09 -1.55
N THR A 194 13.05 20.88 -1.56
CA THR A 194 11.70 20.59 -2.10
C THR A 194 10.63 21.34 -1.30
N GLN A 195 10.72 21.27 0.03
CA GLN A 195 9.81 21.99 0.92
C GLN A 195 9.95 23.50 0.77
N ARG A 196 11.17 24.00 0.55
CA ARG A 196 11.41 25.42 0.27
C ARG A 196 10.79 25.83 -1.07
N LYS A 197 11.03 25.08 -2.14
CA LYS A 197 10.43 25.33 -3.47
C LYS A 197 8.90 25.32 -3.41
N ALA A 198 8.31 24.38 -2.68
CA ALA A 198 6.86 24.32 -2.49
C ALA A 198 6.33 25.53 -1.71
N ARG A 199 7.08 26.07 -0.73
CA ARG A 199 6.73 27.30 -0.01
C ARG A 199 6.92 28.56 -0.87
N GLU A 200 7.91 28.57 -1.75
CA GLU A 200 8.22 29.68 -2.67
C GLU A 200 7.27 29.71 -3.88
N ASN A 201 6.60 28.59 -4.19
CA ASN A 201 5.64 28.49 -5.30
C ASN A 201 4.32 29.20 -4.94
N THR A 202 4.23 30.48 -5.26
CA THR A 202 3.00 31.28 -5.07
C THR A 202 1.85 30.86 -5.97
N ALA A 203 2.13 30.19 -7.10
CA ALA A 203 1.08 29.68 -8.00
C ALA A 203 0.35 28.46 -7.42
N ARG A 204 0.99 27.71 -6.53
CA ARG A 204 0.40 26.54 -5.87
C ARG A 204 0.85 26.46 -4.40
N PRO A 205 0.29 27.32 -3.51
CA PRO A 205 0.70 27.37 -2.11
C PRO A 205 0.38 26.04 -1.41
N LEU A 206 1.13 25.73 -0.34
CA LEU A 206 0.88 24.54 0.50
C LEU A 206 -0.60 24.43 0.91
N ARG A 207 -1.10 23.20 1.01
CA ARG A 207 -2.49 22.96 1.43
C ARG A 207 -2.71 23.53 2.84
N GLU A 208 -3.82 24.27 3.00
CA GLU A 208 -4.24 24.81 4.29
C GLU A 208 -4.42 23.69 5.33
N GLU A 209 -3.94 23.93 6.55
CA GLU A 209 -4.07 22.99 7.66
C GLU A 209 -5.48 23.08 8.27
N ASN A 210 -6.09 21.92 8.53
CA ASN A 210 -7.31 21.84 9.32
C ASN A 210 -7.11 20.84 10.46
N PHE A 211 -6.89 21.38 11.66
CA PHE A 211 -6.57 20.62 12.87
C PHE A 211 -7.68 19.66 13.30
N ASP A 212 -8.95 20.00 13.05
CA ASP A 212 -10.09 19.16 13.45
C ASP A 212 -10.23 17.87 12.62
N CYS A 213 -9.43 17.73 11.57
CA CYS A 213 -9.43 16.58 10.68
C CYS A 213 -8.31 15.57 10.99
N LEU A 214 -7.74 15.59 12.21
CA LEU A 214 -6.58 14.77 12.59
C LEU A 214 -6.72 13.24 12.53
N TYR A 215 -7.86 12.74 12.09
CA TYR A 215 -8.14 11.30 12.08
C TYR A 215 -8.61 10.79 10.71
N TYR A 216 -8.75 11.67 9.70
CA TYR A 216 -9.32 11.30 8.40
C TYR A 216 -8.66 12.12 7.27
N TRP A 217 -7.41 11.79 6.96
CA TRP A 217 -6.65 12.22 5.77
C TRP A 217 -6.67 13.72 5.39
N TYR A 218 -6.90 14.60 6.37
CA TYR A 218 -6.61 16.05 6.47
C TYR A 218 -7.01 17.06 5.38
N GLY A 219 -7.40 18.25 5.84
CA GLY A 219 -7.85 19.39 5.01
C GLY A 219 -9.36 19.34 4.71
N LYS A 220 -9.83 20.15 3.76
CA LYS A 220 -11.24 20.21 3.29
C LYS A 220 -11.73 18.93 2.59
N LEU A 221 -10.96 17.84 2.64
CA LEU A 221 -11.38 16.57 2.06
C LEU A 221 -12.66 16.05 2.74
N PRO A 222 -13.59 15.45 1.99
CA PRO A 222 -14.72 14.75 2.58
C PRO A 222 -14.23 13.73 3.60
N ARG A 223 -14.84 13.71 4.79
CA ARG A 223 -14.56 12.67 5.78
C ARG A 223 -14.84 11.31 5.17
N LEU A 224 -13.96 10.35 5.43
CA LEU A 224 -14.31 8.95 5.21
C LEU A 224 -15.60 8.66 5.98
N PRO A 225 -16.52 7.86 5.42
CA PRO A 225 -17.72 7.46 6.14
C PRO A 225 -17.27 6.86 7.48
N GLY A 226 -17.70 7.44 8.59
CA GLY A 226 -17.48 6.84 9.91
C GLY A 226 -18.15 5.46 9.94
N SER A 227 -17.90 4.67 10.98
CA SER A 227 -18.37 3.29 11.19
C SER A 227 -19.90 3.04 11.07
N ARG A 228 -20.70 4.04 10.68
CA ARG A 228 -22.13 3.97 10.36
C ARG A 228 -22.51 4.54 8.97
N GLY A 229 -21.55 4.94 8.13
CA GLY A 229 -21.79 5.49 6.80
C GLY A 229 -21.84 4.43 5.69
N GLU A 230 -22.38 4.80 4.53
CA GLU A 230 -22.31 3.95 3.34
C GLU A 230 -20.85 3.68 2.97
N GLN A 231 -20.53 2.41 2.76
CA GLN A 231 -19.22 2.01 2.28
C GLN A 231 -18.89 2.69 0.94
N PRO A 232 -17.68 3.27 0.76
CA PRO A 232 -17.27 3.80 -0.53
C PRO A 232 -17.38 2.70 -1.59
N ARG A 233 -18.03 3.01 -2.71
CA ARG A 233 -18.27 2.03 -3.78
C ARG A 233 -17.07 2.01 -4.73
N LEU A 234 -16.60 0.82 -5.08
CA LEU A 234 -15.55 0.66 -6.09
C LEU A 234 -15.95 1.37 -7.39
N GLY A 235 -15.00 2.08 -7.98
CA GLY A 235 -15.17 2.85 -9.21
C GLY A 235 -15.91 4.19 -9.06
N ARG A 236 -16.38 4.56 -7.86
CA ARG A 236 -16.96 5.88 -7.58
C ARG A 236 -15.92 6.84 -7.04
N GLU A 237 -16.25 8.12 -7.04
CA GLU A 237 -15.38 9.16 -6.50
C GLU A 237 -15.45 9.17 -4.97
N SER A 238 -14.29 9.23 -4.31
CA SER A 238 -14.20 9.41 -2.86
C SER A 238 -12.84 9.98 -2.49
N ALA A 239 -12.70 10.45 -1.24
CA ALA A 239 -11.40 10.76 -0.68
C ALA A 239 -10.66 9.46 -0.34
N GLY A 240 -9.35 9.44 -0.58
CA GLY A 240 -8.51 8.31 -0.20
C GLY A 240 -7.03 8.56 -0.48
N ALA A 241 -6.22 7.52 -0.29
CA ALA A 241 -4.81 7.52 -0.59
C ALA A 241 -4.57 7.02 -2.03
N PHE A 242 -3.78 7.76 -2.80
CA PHE A 242 -3.24 7.32 -4.09
C PHE A 242 -1.78 6.93 -3.91
N PHE A 243 -1.40 5.73 -4.33
CA PHE A 243 0.00 5.35 -4.47
C PHE A 243 0.50 5.75 -5.84
N ALA A 244 1.40 6.72 -5.89
CA ALA A 244 2.07 7.12 -7.11
C ALA A 244 3.02 6.02 -7.62
N PRO A 245 3.40 6.03 -8.92
CA PRO A 245 4.28 5.01 -9.49
C PRO A 245 5.66 4.91 -8.82
N ASP A 246 6.14 6.01 -8.25
CA ASP A 246 7.38 6.05 -7.48
C ASP A 246 7.24 5.42 -6.09
N GLY A 247 6.02 5.12 -5.66
CA GLY A 247 5.72 4.54 -4.37
C GLY A 247 5.47 5.55 -3.23
N GLN A 248 5.51 6.85 -3.50
CA GLN A 248 4.95 7.79 -2.54
C GLN A 248 3.44 7.62 -2.53
N TRP A 249 2.82 7.96 -1.42
CA TRP A 249 1.36 8.01 -1.37
C TRP A 249 0.91 9.43 -1.01
N PHE A 250 -0.21 9.83 -1.62
CA PHE A 250 -0.79 11.16 -1.50
C PHE A 250 -2.27 11.04 -1.15
N ALA A 251 -2.81 12.00 -0.41
CA ALA A 251 -4.24 12.10 -0.15
C ALA A 251 -4.92 12.98 -1.21
N GLY A 252 -6.13 12.62 -1.61
CA GLY A 252 -6.92 13.41 -2.57
C GLY A 252 -8.27 12.75 -2.87
N VAL A 253 -9.07 13.39 -3.72
CA VAL A 253 -10.30 12.80 -4.29
C VAL A 253 -9.97 12.12 -5.61
N GLY A 254 -10.35 10.85 -5.71
CA GLY A 254 -10.17 10.07 -6.92
C GLY A 254 -11.17 8.94 -7.04
N LYS A 255 -11.00 8.10 -8.07
CA LYS A 255 -11.81 6.92 -8.31
C LYS A 255 -11.38 5.81 -7.36
N VAL A 256 -12.29 5.34 -6.52
CA VAL A 256 -12.04 4.27 -5.53
C VAL A 256 -11.63 2.98 -6.24
N VAL A 257 -10.43 2.51 -5.95
CA VAL A 257 -9.90 1.23 -6.45
C VAL A 257 -9.73 0.19 -5.35
N THR A 258 -9.75 0.59 -4.08
CA THR A 258 -9.73 -0.34 -2.95
C THR A 258 -10.45 0.27 -1.77
N VAL A 259 -11.15 -0.57 -1.01
CA VAL A 259 -11.69 -0.24 0.31
C VAL A 259 -11.30 -1.37 1.25
N GLY A 260 -10.75 -1.04 2.39
CA GLY A 260 -10.49 -2.01 3.44
C GLY A 260 -10.80 -1.48 4.82
N CYS A 261 -10.75 -2.39 5.78
CA CYS A 261 -10.87 -2.10 7.20
C CYS A 261 -9.67 -2.68 7.95
N ILE A 262 -9.22 -1.94 8.96
CA ILE A 262 -8.20 -2.38 9.90
C ILE A 262 -8.92 -2.74 11.20
N ASN A 263 -8.77 -3.99 11.59
CA ASN A 263 -9.14 -4.46 12.92
C ASN A 263 -8.04 -4.05 13.90
N ARG A 264 -8.26 -2.94 14.62
CA ARG A 264 -7.33 -2.45 15.64
C ARG A 264 -7.69 -3.07 17.00
N PRO A 265 -6.77 -3.79 17.66
CA PRO A 265 -6.99 -4.21 19.04
C PRO A 265 -7.18 -2.97 19.93
N ALA A 266 -8.17 -2.99 20.82
CA ALA A 266 -8.48 -1.89 21.75
C ALA A 266 -8.79 -0.51 21.11
N ALA A 267 -9.12 -0.43 19.82
CA ALA A 267 -9.53 0.80 19.16
C ALA A 267 -10.66 0.55 18.14
N PRO A 268 -11.44 1.59 17.76
CA PRO A 268 -12.45 1.43 16.71
C PRO A 268 -11.84 0.94 15.40
N GLN A 269 -12.57 0.08 14.68
CA GLN A 269 -12.23 -0.30 13.31
C GLN A 269 -12.08 0.97 12.47
N ALA A 270 -10.97 1.06 11.75
CA ALA A 270 -10.68 2.18 10.86
C ALA A 270 -10.78 1.71 9.41
N TRP A 271 -11.41 2.53 8.58
CA TRP A 271 -11.55 2.26 7.16
C TRP A 271 -10.42 2.96 6.42
N TYR A 272 -9.91 2.33 5.37
CA TYR A 272 -9.01 2.97 4.42
C TYR A 272 -9.55 2.81 3.01
N VAL A 273 -9.23 3.78 2.17
CA VAL A 273 -9.67 3.86 0.78
C VAL A 273 -8.45 4.17 -0.07
N TYR A 274 -8.23 3.38 -1.11
CA TYR A 274 -7.28 3.75 -2.15
C TYR A 274 -8.03 4.24 -3.38
N VAL A 275 -7.47 5.29 -3.99
CA VAL A 275 -8.05 5.96 -5.14
C VAL A 275 -7.03 6.11 -6.27
N GLU A 276 -7.53 6.20 -7.49
CA GLU A 276 -6.78 6.64 -8.66
C GLU A 276 -7.20 8.07 -9.05
N PRO A 277 -6.26 8.91 -9.50
CA PRO A 277 -6.56 10.20 -10.10
C PRO A 277 -7.55 10.07 -11.27
N ILE A 278 -8.44 11.05 -11.41
CA ILE A 278 -9.45 11.08 -12.47
C ILE A 278 -8.97 12.06 -13.54
N SER A 279 -8.40 11.54 -14.63
CA SER A 279 -7.69 12.33 -15.64
C SER A 279 -8.56 13.32 -16.43
N ASP A 280 -9.85 13.04 -16.56
CA ASP A 280 -10.84 13.86 -17.29
C ASP A 280 -11.49 14.94 -16.41
N ARG A 281 -11.28 14.88 -15.09
CA ARG A 281 -11.58 15.99 -14.18
C ARG A 281 -10.35 16.89 -14.20
N ALA A 282 -10.44 18.02 -14.90
CA ALA A 282 -9.36 19.03 -14.90
C ALA A 282 -8.93 19.31 -13.43
N PRO A 283 -7.64 19.58 -13.16
CA PRO A 283 -7.13 19.95 -11.82
C PRO A 283 -7.69 21.30 -11.29
N ALA A 284 -8.84 21.75 -11.78
CA ALA A 284 -9.52 22.99 -11.42
C ALA A 284 -10.32 22.88 -10.11
N GLY A 285 -9.79 22.18 -9.09
CA GLY A 285 -10.43 22.06 -7.79
C GLY A 285 -9.51 21.51 -6.71
N ARG A 286 -9.42 22.22 -5.58
CA ARG A 286 -8.51 21.92 -4.45
C ARG A 286 -8.57 20.48 -3.94
N ASP A 287 -9.67 19.76 -4.13
CA ASP A 287 -9.85 18.41 -3.59
C ASP A 287 -9.42 17.29 -4.54
N TYR A 288 -9.32 17.54 -5.86
CA TYR A 288 -8.83 16.57 -6.85
C TYR A 288 -7.30 16.64 -7.03
N ASP A 289 -6.71 17.72 -6.54
CA ASP A 289 -5.27 17.82 -6.38
C ASP A 289 -4.80 16.90 -5.23
N PHE A 290 -3.94 15.96 -5.57
CA PHE A 290 -3.33 15.08 -4.58
C PHE A 290 -2.21 15.82 -3.84
N PHE A 291 -2.05 15.55 -2.54
CA PHE A 291 -1.02 16.18 -1.71
C PHE A 291 -0.50 15.22 -0.65
N HIS A 292 0.69 15.49 -0.14
CA HIS A 292 1.26 14.73 0.95
C HIS A 292 0.68 15.24 2.29
N PRO A 293 0.08 14.38 3.14
CA PRO A 293 -0.60 14.81 4.38
C PRO A 293 0.29 15.59 5.36
N VAL A 294 1.56 15.17 5.50
CA VAL A 294 2.53 15.76 6.43
C VAL A 294 3.19 17.02 5.86
N THR A 295 3.85 16.93 4.69
CA THR A 295 4.56 18.09 4.12
C THR A 295 3.59 19.14 3.56
N ARG A 296 2.35 18.75 3.26
CA ARG A 296 1.30 19.56 2.61
C ARG A 296 1.70 20.01 1.20
N GLU A 297 2.76 19.42 0.67
CA GLU A 297 3.20 19.61 -0.70
C GLU A 297 2.19 18.93 -1.60
N TRP A 298 1.77 19.63 -2.64
CA TRP A 298 0.99 19.01 -3.67
C TRP A 298 1.85 17.98 -4.40
N MET A 299 1.22 16.89 -4.81
CA MET A 299 1.78 16.02 -5.81
C MET A 299 1.99 16.88 -7.07
N ASP A 300 3.24 17.05 -7.47
CA ASP A 300 3.57 17.61 -8.79
C ASP A 300 2.94 16.73 -9.88
N GLU A 301 3.08 17.12 -11.17
CA GLU A 301 2.61 16.29 -12.29
C GLU A 301 2.88 14.80 -12.01
N LEU A 302 1.84 13.95 -12.16
CA LEU A 302 1.83 12.53 -11.79
C LEU A 302 3.25 11.96 -11.91
N PRO A 303 3.96 11.70 -10.80
CA PRO A 303 5.40 11.59 -10.83
C PRO A 303 5.79 10.62 -11.93
N SER A 304 6.38 11.17 -12.99
CA SER A 304 6.83 10.40 -14.13
C SER A 304 8.17 9.70 -13.80
N ASN A 305 8.64 9.84 -12.55
CA ASN A 305 9.90 9.35 -12.03
C ASN A 305 9.90 7.86 -11.63
N PRO A 306 11.08 7.26 -11.70
CA PRO A 306 11.36 6.17 -12.60
C PRO A 306 10.53 4.97 -12.22
N ILE A 307 9.58 4.61 -13.10
CA ILE A 307 9.10 3.24 -13.15
C ILE A 307 10.35 2.36 -13.12
N PRO A 308 10.47 1.42 -12.18
CA PRO A 308 11.34 0.27 -12.30
C PRO A 308 11.55 -0.17 -13.77
N GLY A 309 12.73 0.15 -14.32
CA GLY A 309 13.03 -0.02 -15.73
C GLY A 309 13.50 1.27 -16.42
N VAL A 310 12.91 2.43 -16.10
CA VAL A 310 13.23 3.73 -16.73
C VAL A 310 14.73 4.00 -16.78
N GLN A 311 15.19 4.42 -17.95
CA GLN A 311 16.60 4.73 -18.20
C GLN A 311 17.09 5.79 -17.22
N CYS A 312 18.15 5.46 -16.47
CA CYS A 312 18.90 6.39 -15.64
C CYS A 312 20.39 6.19 -15.89
N SER A 313 21.18 7.26 -15.74
CA SER A 313 22.63 7.17 -15.84
C SER A 313 23.20 6.24 -14.76
N ILE A 314 24.39 5.68 -14.98
CA ILE A 314 25.07 4.83 -13.98
C ILE A 314 25.27 5.60 -12.65
N ALA A 315 25.59 6.89 -12.72
CA ALA A 315 25.75 7.74 -11.53
C ALA A 315 24.44 7.87 -10.75
N GLN A 316 23.33 8.20 -11.44
CA GLN A 316 21.99 8.25 -10.84
C GLN A 316 21.61 6.89 -10.24
N ARG A 317 21.89 5.78 -10.95
CA ARG A 317 21.61 4.42 -10.49
C ARG A 317 22.34 4.06 -9.20
N ARG A 318 23.59 4.49 -9.07
CA ARG A 318 24.40 4.28 -7.85
C ARG A 318 23.88 5.10 -6.67
N ALA A 319 23.28 6.26 -6.91
CA ALA A 319 22.64 7.06 -5.88
C ALA A 319 21.29 6.48 -5.41
N LEU A 320 20.66 5.58 -6.19
CA LEU A 320 19.41 4.95 -5.79
C LEU A 320 19.60 3.99 -4.60
N PRO A 321 18.56 3.82 -3.76
CA PRO A 321 18.51 2.75 -2.77
C PRO A 321 18.83 1.39 -3.39
N SER A 322 19.47 0.49 -2.64
CA SER A 322 19.89 -0.83 -3.12
C SER A 322 18.76 -1.59 -3.82
N ARG A 323 17.54 -1.56 -3.25
CA ARG A 323 16.34 -2.18 -3.84
C ARG A 323 16.06 -1.77 -5.29
N TRP A 324 16.32 -0.51 -5.65
CA TRP A 324 16.12 -0.02 -7.02
C TRP A 324 17.37 -0.17 -7.88
N ARG A 325 18.55 -0.09 -7.26
CA ARG A 325 19.83 -0.26 -7.95
C ARG A 325 19.90 -1.61 -8.67
N HIS A 326 19.40 -2.66 -8.04
CA HIS A 326 19.47 -4.04 -8.52
C HIS A 326 18.41 -4.42 -9.56
N LEU A 327 17.44 -3.54 -9.84
CA LEU A 327 16.49 -3.81 -10.92
C LEU A 327 17.23 -3.89 -12.26
N PRO A 328 16.67 -4.52 -13.29
CA PRO A 328 17.25 -4.44 -14.62
C PRO A 328 17.17 -3.00 -15.17
N ALA A 329 18.08 -2.62 -16.06
CA ALA A 329 18.07 -1.31 -16.72
C ALA A 329 17.48 -1.42 -18.15
N ILE A 330 16.54 -0.55 -18.51
CA ILE A 330 16.09 -0.35 -19.89
C ILE A 330 17.09 0.58 -20.57
N ARG A 331 17.69 0.11 -21.66
CA ARG A 331 18.75 0.82 -22.40
C ARG A 331 18.33 1.27 -23.79
N ARG A 332 17.27 0.66 -24.32
CA ARG A 332 16.69 0.96 -25.63
C ARG A 332 15.22 0.61 -25.64
N LYS A 333 14.51 1.09 -26.65
CA LYS A 333 13.14 0.67 -26.95
C LYS A 333 13.23 -0.75 -27.54
N PRO A 334 12.70 -1.79 -26.87
CA PRO A 334 12.71 -3.14 -27.40
C PRO A 334 11.62 -3.34 -28.45
N GLU A 335 11.71 -4.43 -29.21
CA GLU A 335 10.62 -4.84 -30.10
C GLU A 335 9.53 -5.58 -29.32
N ILE A 336 8.28 -5.50 -29.78
CA ILE A 336 7.17 -6.27 -29.21
C ILE A 336 7.47 -7.77 -29.40
N GLY A 337 7.30 -8.56 -28.34
CA GLY A 337 7.63 -10.00 -28.30
C GLY A 337 9.06 -10.31 -27.88
N GLU A 338 9.97 -9.32 -27.88
CA GLU A 338 11.34 -9.49 -27.40
C GLU A 338 11.35 -9.86 -25.91
N VAL A 339 12.32 -10.67 -25.47
CA VAL A 339 12.55 -10.90 -24.04
C VAL A 339 13.41 -9.76 -23.50
N TYR A 340 12.81 -8.92 -22.68
CA TYR A 340 13.43 -7.69 -22.21
C TYR A 340 13.01 -7.37 -20.77
N PRO A 341 13.76 -6.55 -20.02
CA PRO A 341 13.29 -6.11 -18.72
C PRO A 341 12.18 -5.07 -18.80
N GLY A 342 11.21 -5.15 -17.89
CA GLY A 342 10.12 -4.18 -17.82
C GLY A 342 9.19 -4.38 -16.64
N ARG A 343 8.10 -3.61 -16.68
CA ARG A 343 6.99 -3.63 -15.74
C ARG A 343 5.99 -4.71 -16.10
N TYR A 344 5.48 -5.43 -15.12
CA TYR A 344 4.34 -6.33 -15.26
C TYR A 344 3.23 -5.92 -14.30
N CYS A 345 2.03 -5.76 -14.85
CA CYS A 345 0.79 -5.50 -14.13
C CYS A 345 -0.08 -6.77 -14.24
N PRO A 346 -0.02 -7.69 -13.27
CA PRO A 346 -0.73 -8.96 -13.42
C PRO A 346 -2.24 -8.73 -13.49
N PRO A 347 -2.95 -9.30 -14.47
CA PRO A 347 -4.38 -9.04 -14.70
C PRO A 347 -5.23 -9.16 -13.43
N LYS A 348 -4.97 -10.18 -12.60
CA LYS A 348 -5.72 -10.51 -11.39
C LYS A 348 -5.14 -9.91 -10.09
N ALA A 349 -4.06 -9.15 -10.17
CA ALA A 349 -3.49 -8.46 -9.01
C ALA A 349 -4.24 -7.15 -8.74
N PRO A 350 -4.32 -6.68 -7.48
CA PRO A 350 -4.77 -5.34 -7.14
C PRO A 350 -4.10 -4.28 -8.02
N ARG A 351 -4.80 -3.21 -8.41
CA ARG A 351 -4.22 -2.15 -9.27
C ARG A 351 -2.94 -1.51 -8.73
N ARG A 352 -2.78 -1.48 -7.40
CA ARG A 352 -1.57 -0.96 -6.75
C ARG A 352 -0.36 -1.91 -6.83
N ASP A 353 -0.57 -3.17 -7.18
CA ASP A 353 0.48 -4.19 -7.20
C ASP A 353 1.09 -4.23 -8.60
N VAL A 354 2.37 -3.92 -8.66
CA VAL A 354 3.16 -3.85 -9.89
C VAL A 354 4.45 -4.57 -9.62
N TYR A 355 4.90 -5.36 -10.59
CA TYR A 355 6.12 -6.14 -10.48
C TYR A 355 7.08 -5.80 -11.60
N VAL A 356 8.36 -6.08 -11.38
CA VAL A 356 9.41 -5.91 -12.37
C VAL A 356 10.30 -7.11 -12.49
N GLY A 357 10.69 -7.39 -13.73
CA GLY A 357 11.45 -8.58 -14.06
C GLY A 357 11.83 -8.58 -15.53
N VAL A 358 12.26 -9.74 -16.01
CA VAL A 358 12.54 -9.97 -17.43
C VAL A 358 11.41 -10.80 -18.02
N GLY A 359 10.76 -10.28 -19.06
CA GLY A 359 9.57 -10.88 -19.66
C GLY A 359 9.50 -10.66 -21.18
N LYS A 360 8.44 -11.17 -21.83
CA LYS A 360 8.13 -10.84 -23.22
C LYS A 360 7.48 -9.47 -23.28
N VAL A 361 8.02 -8.57 -24.10
CA VAL A 361 7.50 -7.21 -24.27
C VAL A 361 6.12 -7.26 -24.90
N VAL A 362 5.14 -6.62 -24.25
CA VAL A 362 3.77 -6.46 -24.75
C VAL A 362 3.43 -5.03 -25.12
N SER A 363 4.14 -4.06 -24.51
CA SER A 363 3.95 -2.64 -24.80
C SER A 363 5.23 -1.88 -24.49
N THR A 364 5.54 -0.85 -25.28
CA THR A 364 6.69 0.03 -25.01
C THR A 364 6.51 1.38 -25.70
N GLY A 365 7.07 2.42 -25.08
CA GLY A 365 7.04 3.78 -25.62
C GLY A 365 8.10 4.65 -24.98
N VAL A 366 8.00 5.94 -25.30
CA VAL A 366 8.86 6.99 -24.79
C VAL A 366 7.95 8.08 -24.21
N ASP A 367 8.25 8.54 -23.00
CA ASP A 367 7.50 9.65 -22.37
C ASP A 367 7.99 11.03 -22.85
N GLU A 368 7.36 12.09 -22.36
CA GLU A 368 7.68 13.48 -22.71
C GLU A 368 9.11 13.89 -22.32
N GLN A 369 9.72 13.20 -21.35
CA GLN A 369 11.09 13.41 -20.89
C GLN A 369 12.10 12.50 -21.61
N ASN A 370 11.69 11.90 -22.74
CA ASN A 370 12.50 10.98 -23.55
C ASN A 370 12.94 9.72 -22.80
N ARG A 371 12.16 9.27 -21.81
CA ARG A 371 12.43 8.06 -21.03
C ARG A 371 11.62 6.90 -21.58
N ILE A 372 12.29 5.75 -21.68
CA ILE A 372 11.71 4.55 -22.25
C ILE A 372 10.97 3.78 -21.15
N TRP A 373 9.72 3.45 -21.42
CA TRP A 373 8.93 2.53 -20.60
C TRP A 373 8.67 1.24 -21.37
N VAL A 374 8.66 0.12 -20.66
CA VAL A 374 8.46 -1.22 -21.21
C VAL A 374 7.53 -1.98 -20.28
N GLU A 375 6.45 -2.50 -20.83
CA GLU A 375 5.59 -3.48 -20.19
C GLU A 375 5.87 -4.86 -20.74
N VAL A 376 5.97 -5.82 -19.84
CA VAL A 376 6.33 -7.21 -20.14
C VAL A 376 5.36 -8.16 -19.46
N VAL A 377 5.23 -9.35 -20.02
CA VAL A 377 4.56 -10.48 -19.37
C VAL A 377 5.57 -11.58 -19.04
N PRO A 378 5.39 -12.34 -17.96
CA PRO A 378 6.28 -13.45 -17.63
C PRO A 378 6.38 -14.47 -18.77
N VAL A 379 7.57 -15.05 -18.94
CA VAL A 379 7.83 -16.08 -19.96
C VAL A 379 7.55 -17.44 -19.33
N ALA A 380 6.42 -18.06 -19.68
CA ALA A 380 5.89 -19.25 -19.00
C ALA A 380 6.90 -20.41 -18.90
N ASP A 381 7.61 -20.72 -19.98
CA ASP A 381 8.64 -21.78 -20.06
C ASP A 381 9.93 -21.45 -19.27
N LYS A 382 10.01 -20.26 -18.68
CA LYS A 382 11.14 -19.81 -17.86
C LYS A 382 10.77 -19.57 -16.40
N ARG A 383 9.57 -19.99 -16.00
CA ARG A 383 9.10 -19.98 -14.61
C ARG A 383 10.11 -20.63 -13.68
N GLY A 384 10.37 -20.01 -12.52
CA GLY A 384 11.30 -20.50 -11.49
C GLY A 384 12.78 -20.20 -11.74
N LYS A 385 13.20 -19.77 -12.94
CA LYS A 385 14.57 -19.32 -13.19
C LYS A 385 14.78 -17.94 -12.58
N TRP A 386 15.81 -17.81 -11.74
CA TRP A 386 16.11 -16.59 -10.97
C TRP A 386 16.08 -15.29 -11.80
N GLU A 387 16.66 -15.33 -13.01
CA GLU A 387 16.76 -14.18 -13.92
C GLU A 387 15.43 -13.76 -14.57
N TYR A 388 14.39 -14.60 -14.51
CA TYR A 388 13.04 -14.33 -15.01
C TYR A 388 12.02 -14.14 -13.88
N LEU A 389 12.47 -14.08 -12.62
CA LEU A 389 11.60 -13.78 -11.50
C LEU A 389 11.15 -12.32 -11.55
N PHE A 390 9.91 -12.12 -11.14
CA PHE A 390 9.29 -10.81 -10.98
C PHE A 390 9.30 -10.44 -9.50
N TRP A 391 9.61 -9.17 -9.23
CA TRP A 391 9.79 -8.63 -7.90
C TRP A 391 8.93 -7.40 -7.74
N ASP A 392 8.31 -7.25 -6.57
CA ASP A 392 7.75 -5.98 -6.16
C ASP A 392 8.93 -5.00 -6.08
N PRO A 393 8.92 -3.90 -6.84
CA PRO A 393 10.06 -2.99 -6.93
C PRO A 393 10.31 -2.19 -5.64
N TRP A 394 9.36 -2.20 -4.71
CA TRP A 394 9.36 -1.41 -3.50
C TRP A 394 9.70 -2.24 -2.27
N SER A 395 9.02 -3.37 -2.10
CA SER A 395 9.29 -4.34 -1.03
C SER A 395 10.47 -5.25 -1.37
N GLY A 396 10.72 -5.51 -2.66
CA GLY A 396 11.66 -6.54 -3.08
C GLY A 396 11.15 -7.95 -2.81
N LYS A 397 9.88 -8.12 -2.41
CA LYS A 397 9.24 -9.43 -2.31
C LYS A 397 9.04 -10.01 -3.70
N ARG A 398 9.18 -11.33 -3.82
CA ARG A 398 8.89 -12.04 -5.07
C ARG A 398 7.40 -11.93 -5.38
N MET A 399 7.07 -11.81 -6.68
CA MET A 399 5.70 -11.86 -7.16
C MET A 399 5.02 -13.17 -6.73
N PRO A 400 3.83 -13.12 -6.10
CA PRO A 400 3.05 -14.30 -5.74
C PRO A 400 2.81 -15.24 -6.92
N GLU A 401 2.76 -16.53 -6.63
CA GLU A 401 2.71 -17.57 -7.67
C GLU A 401 1.39 -17.51 -8.47
N ARG A 402 0.28 -17.07 -7.86
CA ARG A 402 -1.04 -16.93 -8.51
C ARG A 402 -1.10 -15.88 -9.62
N TYR A 403 -0.13 -14.97 -9.65
CA TYR A 403 -0.04 -13.91 -10.66
C TYR A 403 0.79 -14.33 -11.87
N TRP A 404 1.39 -15.53 -11.85
CA TRP A 404 1.99 -16.08 -13.05
C TRP A 404 0.92 -16.48 -14.07
N PRO A 405 1.13 -16.23 -15.37
CA PRO A 405 0.23 -16.71 -16.40
C PRO A 405 0.13 -18.24 -16.34
N ALA A 406 -1.06 -18.77 -16.60
CA ALA A 406 -1.24 -20.20 -16.80
C ALA A 406 -0.48 -20.65 -18.06
N GLU A 407 0.07 -21.87 -18.02
CA GLU A 407 0.70 -22.53 -19.17
C GLU A 407 -0.31 -22.93 -20.24
#